data_AF-A0AAV7F4G4-F1
#
_entry.id   AF-A0AAV7F4G4-F1
#
_cell.length_a   1.000
_cell.length_b   1.000
_cell.length_c   1.000
_cell.angle_alpha   90.00
_cell.angle_beta   90.00
_cell.angle_gamma   90.00
#
_symmetry.space_group_name_H-M   'P 1'
#
loop_
_entity.id
_entity.type
_entity.pdbx_description
1 polymer ?
#
loop_
_entity_poly.entity_id
_entity_poly.type
_entity_poly.pdbx_seq_one_letter_code
_entity_poly.pdbx_strand_id
1 'polypeptide(L)'
;MAGRKTTWASHGPDRAPLLPSRSPHRSPSSATTSPSASAFVYPTYLEMTTAVPLRSAYLGIDVGTGSARAGLFDEQGKLLGTASSPLQIWKDGDCIEQSSTDIWHAICAAVKSACSLANISGEEVIGIGFAATCSLVAVDADGAPVTVSWSGDARRNVIVWMDHRAVKQAEQINACNSPVLQYCGGALSPEQQPPKLLWVKENLQESWSMAFRWMDLSDWLSFRATGDDTRSLCTTVCKWTYLGHAHMEQSKEEDSRDMEACGWDDVFWDEIGLGDLFEGHHVKIGRSVAFPGHPLGSGLTPAAAKELGLIAGTPVGTSLIDAHAGGVGVIESMPPVESQANATQDSICHRMVLVCGTSTCHMAISQDKIFIPGVWGPYWSAMVPEYWLTEGGQSATGALLDHIVDNHVASPHIANRAASQGVSSYDLLNKTLEMMVEDSNAPFLSALTEDLHVLPDFHGNRSPIADPTSKGIICGLTLDASEKQLALLYLATVQGIAYGTRHIVEHCNSHGHKINTLLACGGLAKNPLYVQEHADIVGCPIILPRENESVLLGAAILGAVAAKKYTTLHNAMKTLNAAGQVIHPSKDPKVKKYHDAKYIVFRKLYEEQLSHRSIMATALK
;
A
#
# COMPACT_ATOMS: atom_id res chain seq x y z
N MET A 1 48.62 12.01 -49.48
CA MET A 1 48.72 12.89 -50.66
C MET A 1 47.94 14.19 -50.41
N ALA A 2 47.98 15.16 -51.33
CA ALA A 2 47.27 16.46 -51.33
C ALA A 2 45.83 16.43 -50.75
N GLY A 3 45.26 17.49 -50.16
CA GLY A 3 45.37 18.95 -50.40
C GLY A 3 43.99 19.46 -50.88
N ARG A 4 43.51 20.71 -50.71
CA ARG A 4 44.01 22.06 -50.36
C ARG A 4 42.89 22.80 -49.55
N LYS A 5 43.08 23.88 -48.75
CA LYS A 5 43.24 25.32 -49.12
C LYS A 5 42.18 25.82 -50.17
N THR A 6 41.58 27.02 -50.19
CA THR A 6 41.82 28.39 -49.61
C THR A 6 40.63 29.32 -50.05
N THR A 7 40.18 30.46 -49.48
CA THR A 7 40.34 31.22 -48.19
C THR A 7 39.51 32.54 -48.20
N TRP A 8 39.24 33.15 -47.01
CA TRP A 8 39.10 34.63 -46.73
C TRP A 8 37.82 35.41 -47.17
N ALA A 9 37.49 36.63 -46.68
CA ALA A 9 37.74 37.35 -45.39
C ALA A 9 37.03 38.73 -45.28
N SER A 10 36.85 39.25 -44.03
CA SER A 10 36.86 40.70 -43.61
C SER A 10 35.73 41.67 -44.09
N HIS A 11 35.43 42.85 -43.50
CA HIS A 11 36.04 43.72 -42.44
C HIS A 11 34.95 44.28 -41.44
N GLY A 12 35.36 44.97 -40.36
CA GLY A 12 34.52 45.81 -39.46
C GLY A 12 34.54 47.32 -39.81
N PRO A 13 34.55 48.31 -38.87
CA PRO A 13 34.52 48.23 -37.40
C PRO A 13 33.75 49.38 -36.63
N ASP A 14 33.85 49.36 -35.28
CA ASP A 14 34.00 50.49 -34.32
C ASP A 14 32.88 51.49 -33.88
N ARG A 15 32.84 51.69 -32.53
CA ARG A 15 32.61 52.91 -31.71
C ARG A 15 31.22 53.33 -31.15
N ALA A 16 31.30 53.71 -29.87
CA ALA A 16 30.41 54.55 -29.04
C ALA A 16 31.26 55.75 -28.51
N PRO A 17 30.90 56.57 -27.48
CA PRO A 17 29.64 56.76 -26.73
C PRO A 17 29.22 58.27 -26.65
N LEU A 18 28.32 58.67 -25.71
CA LEU A 18 28.53 59.77 -24.73
C LEU A 18 27.25 60.21 -23.93
N LEU A 19 27.50 60.67 -22.70
CA LEU A 19 26.68 61.55 -21.82
C LEU A 19 27.35 62.97 -21.83
N PRO A 20 26.89 64.08 -21.17
CA PRO A 20 26.03 64.16 -19.97
C PRO A 20 25.14 65.45 -19.71
N SER A 21 24.49 65.46 -18.53
CA SER A 21 24.38 66.59 -17.57
C SER A 21 23.33 67.74 -17.64
N ARG A 22 22.62 67.88 -16.50
CA ARG A 22 22.33 69.08 -15.66
C ARG A 22 21.29 70.16 -16.06
N SER A 23 20.76 70.76 -14.98
CA SER A 23 19.74 71.81 -14.78
C SER A 23 20.40 73.20 -14.48
N PRO A 24 19.75 74.29 -13.97
CA PRO A 24 18.35 74.53 -13.51
C PRO A 24 17.75 75.94 -13.89
N HIS A 25 16.75 76.42 -13.12
CA HIS A 25 16.22 77.82 -12.98
C HIS A 25 15.19 78.35 -14.02
N ARG A 26 14.23 79.28 -13.72
CA ARG A 26 13.57 79.74 -12.45
C ARG A 26 12.41 80.76 -12.70
N SER A 27 11.20 80.55 -12.14
CA SER A 27 10.14 81.58 -11.82
C SER A 27 9.47 82.37 -13.00
N PRO A 28 8.41 83.23 -12.82
CA PRO A 28 7.72 83.66 -11.58
C PRO A 28 6.15 83.80 -11.56
N SER A 29 5.60 83.82 -10.33
CA SER A 29 4.45 84.59 -9.78
C SER A 29 3.12 84.88 -10.54
N SER A 30 1.98 84.52 -9.92
CA SER A 30 0.77 85.34 -9.59
C SER A 30 -0.50 84.45 -9.42
N ALA A 31 -1.48 84.72 -8.55
CA ALA A 31 -1.57 85.61 -7.38
C ALA A 31 -2.72 85.22 -6.40
N THR A 32 -2.66 85.79 -5.19
CA THR A 32 -3.78 86.14 -4.25
C THR A 32 -4.58 85.09 -3.44
N THR A 33 -4.78 85.48 -2.16
CA THR A 33 -5.91 85.23 -1.23
C THR A 33 -6.28 83.80 -0.79
N SER A 34 -5.85 83.46 0.44
CA SER A 34 -6.56 82.56 1.36
C SER A 34 -7.81 83.24 1.95
N PRO A 35 -8.82 82.46 2.38
CA PRO A 35 -9.00 82.31 3.84
C PRO A 35 -9.13 80.85 4.31
N SER A 36 -9.23 80.65 5.62
CA SER A 36 -9.24 79.37 6.33
C SER A 36 -10.49 78.51 6.09
N ALA A 37 -10.31 77.21 5.91
CA ALA A 37 -11.32 76.17 6.13
C ALA A 37 -10.70 74.99 6.90
N SER A 38 -11.52 74.22 7.61
CA SER A 38 -11.09 73.14 8.49
C SER A 38 -10.58 71.90 7.74
N ALA A 39 -9.62 71.19 8.35
CA ALA A 39 -9.11 69.94 7.82
C ALA A 39 -10.14 68.80 7.99
N PHE A 40 -10.70 68.32 6.89
CA PHE A 40 -11.35 67.02 6.81
C PHE A 40 -10.39 66.03 6.15
N VAL A 41 -9.86 65.10 6.95
CA VAL A 41 -9.06 63.98 6.45
C VAL A 41 -10.02 62.91 5.92
N TYR A 42 -10.03 62.70 4.61
CA TYR A 42 -10.65 61.51 4.04
C TYR A 42 -9.79 60.29 4.39
N PRO A 43 -10.33 59.23 5.02
CA PRO A 43 -9.58 58.01 5.23
C PRO A 43 -9.35 57.32 3.89
N THR A 44 -8.08 57.13 3.51
CA THR A 44 -7.73 56.21 2.43
C THR A 44 -8.03 54.79 2.90
N TYR A 45 -9.09 54.19 2.36
CA TYR A 45 -9.33 52.76 2.52
C TYR A 45 -8.19 51.99 1.85
N LEU A 46 -7.20 51.57 2.64
CA LEU A 46 -6.47 50.35 2.30
C LEU A 46 -7.47 49.20 2.45
N GLU A 47 -7.73 48.49 1.36
CA GLU A 47 -8.22 47.13 1.45
C GLU A 47 -7.13 46.30 2.12
N MET A 48 -7.24 46.12 3.44
CA MET A 48 -6.58 45.01 4.11
C MET A 48 -7.21 43.73 3.56
N THR A 49 -6.59 43.19 2.52
CA THR A 49 -6.77 41.80 2.12
C THR A 49 -6.39 40.95 3.34
N THR A 50 -7.40 40.52 4.08
CA THR A 50 -7.23 39.59 5.19
C THR A 50 -6.71 38.30 4.57
N ALA A 51 -5.43 38.02 4.79
CA ALA A 51 -4.80 36.81 4.29
C ALA A 51 -5.59 35.62 4.86
N VAL A 52 -6.34 34.95 3.99
CA VAL A 52 -7.02 33.70 4.34
C VAL A 52 -5.91 32.74 4.79
N PRO A 53 -5.98 32.17 6.01
CA PRO A 53 -4.91 31.29 6.47
C PRO A 53 -4.78 30.11 5.49
N LEU A 54 -3.58 29.95 4.95
CA LEU A 54 -3.23 28.87 4.01
C LEU A 54 -3.62 27.53 4.62
N ARG A 55 -4.34 26.70 3.85
CA ARG A 55 -4.83 25.42 4.36
C ARG A 55 -3.66 24.44 4.46
N SER A 56 -3.37 23.96 5.66
CA SER A 56 -2.41 22.86 5.82
C SER A 56 -3.01 21.57 5.26
N ALA A 57 -2.36 20.99 4.24
CA ALA A 57 -2.72 19.72 3.64
C ALA A 57 -1.56 18.71 3.67
N TYR A 58 -1.90 17.44 3.86
CA TYR A 58 -0.96 16.31 3.79
C TYR A 58 -1.19 15.54 2.49
N LEU A 59 -0.10 15.18 1.81
CA LEU A 59 -0.14 14.44 0.55
C LEU A 59 0.23 12.97 0.78
N GLY A 60 -0.73 12.08 0.56
CA GLY A 60 -0.49 10.66 0.42
C GLY A 60 -0.28 10.30 -1.05
N ILE A 61 0.73 9.48 -1.33
CA ILE A 61 0.99 8.90 -2.65
C ILE A 61 0.99 7.37 -2.50
N ASP A 62 0.33 6.68 -3.42
CA ASP A 62 0.15 5.22 -3.40
C ASP A 62 0.41 4.64 -4.80
N VAL A 63 1.34 3.69 -4.92
CA VAL A 63 1.69 3.03 -6.18
C VAL A 63 1.28 1.55 -6.12
N GLY A 64 0.03 1.32 -6.52
CA GLY A 64 -0.52 -0.02 -6.71
C GLY A 64 -0.07 -0.65 -8.05
N THR A 65 -0.42 -1.91 -8.27
CA THR A 65 -0.01 -2.69 -9.47
C THR A 65 -0.33 -2.02 -10.81
N GLY A 66 -1.48 -1.34 -10.93
CA GLY A 66 -1.99 -0.79 -12.20
C GLY A 66 -2.03 0.73 -12.33
N SER A 67 -1.83 1.47 -11.24
CA SER A 67 -1.88 2.94 -11.24
C SER A 67 -1.12 3.55 -10.07
N ALA A 68 -0.54 4.73 -10.31
CA ALA A 68 -0.12 5.64 -9.26
C ALA A 68 -1.30 6.53 -8.86
N ARG A 69 -1.49 6.74 -7.56
CA ARG A 69 -2.57 7.53 -6.95
C ARG A 69 -1.98 8.61 -6.06
N ALA A 70 -2.67 9.74 -5.97
CA ALA A 70 -2.31 10.86 -5.09
C ALA A 70 -3.57 11.41 -4.43
N GLY A 71 -3.53 11.63 -3.10
CA GLY A 71 -4.65 12.14 -2.31
C GLY A 71 -4.19 13.21 -1.33
N LEU A 72 -4.91 14.33 -1.28
CA LEU A 72 -4.69 15.42 -0.34
C LEU A 72 -5.71 15.36 0.80
N PHE A 73 -5.23 15.47 2.03
CA PHE A 73 -6.05 15.40 3.24
C PHE A 73 -5.84 16.63 4.13
N ASP A 74 -6.89 17.06 4.83
CA ASP A 74 -6.79 18.13 5.83
C ASP A 74 -6.26 17.65 7.19
N GLU A 75 -6.14 18.56 8.15
CA GLU A 75 -5.71 18.28 9.52
C GLU A 75 -6.71 17.46 10.35
N GLN A 76 -7.84 17.02 9.77
CA GLN A 76 -8.80 16.09 10.35
C GLN A 76 -8.85 14.76 9.54
N GLY A 77 -7.88 14.58 8.63
CA GLY A 77 -7.71 13.38 7.81
C GLY A 77 -8.80 13.21 6.76
N LYS A 78 -9.52 14.26 6.39
CA LYS A 78 -10.60 14.19 5.39
C LYS A 78 -10.04 14.45 4.00
N LEU A 79 -10.44 13.63 3.02
CA LEU A 79 -10.01 13.78 1.64
C LEU A 79 -10.53 15.11 1.04
N LEU A 80 -9.60 15.95 0.56
CA LEU A 80 -9.84 17.21 -0.13
C LEU A 80 -9.91 17.02 -1.65
N GLY A 81 -9.11 16.10 -2.19
CA GLY A 81 -9.08 15.73 -3.60
C GLY A 81 -8.16 14.56 -3.86
N THR A 82 -8.47 13.77 -4.88
CA THR A 82 -7.70 12.59 -5.30
C THR A 82 -7.62 12.51 -6.82
N ALA A 83 -6.54 11.92 -7.34
CA ALA A 83 -6.39 11.59 -8.74
C ALA A 83 -5.53 10.32 -8.92
N SER A 84 -5.59 9.74 -10.11
CA SER A 84 -4.79 8.57 -10.48
C SER A 84 -4.24 8.68 -11.89
N SER A 85 -3.15 7.98 -12.16
CA SER A 85 -2.51 7.87 -13.46
C SER A 85 -2.12 6.41 -13.71
N PRO A 86 -2.45 5.82 -14.88
CA PRO A 86 -2.21 4.40 -15.15
C PRO A 86 -0.72 4.09 -15.31
N LEU A 87 -0.33 2.86 -14.97
CA LEU A 87 1.04 2.36 -15.13
C LEU A 87 1.15 1.38 -16.28
N GLN A 88 2.28 1.44 -17.00
CA GLN A 88 2.68 0.38 -17.93
C GLN A 88 3.16 -0.84 -17.13
N ILE A 89 2.70 -2.03 -17.52
CA ILE A 89 3.17 -3.32 -16.99
C ILE A 89 3.58 -4.18 -18.18
N TRP A 90 4.73 -4.84 -18.09
CA TRP A 90 5.12 -5.92 -19.00
C TRP A 90 4.88 -7.26 -18.33
N LYS A 91 4.30 -8.23 -19.06
CA LYS A 91 4.05 -9.59 -18.58
C LYS A 91 4.49 -10.59 -19.63
N ASP A 92 5.32 -11.54 -19.25
CA ASP A 92 5.84 -12.61 -20.11
C ASP A 92 6.01 -13.90 -19.27
N GLY A 93 5.04 -14.79 -19.36
CA GLY A 93 4.89 -15.90 -18.40
C GLY A 93 4.84 -15.39 -16.95
N ASP A 94 5.70 -15.95 -16.10
CA ASP A 94 5.82 -15.61 -14.68
C ASP A 94 6.62 -14.30 -14.44
N CYS A 95 7.24 -13.72 -15.49
CA CYS A 95 7.98 -12.47 -15.40
C CYS A 95 7.03 -11.26 -15.56
N ILE A 96 6.95 -10.42 -14.53
CA ILE A 96 6.07 -9.25 -14.44
C ILE A 96 6.88 -8.03 -14.02
N GLU A 97 6.93 -7.02 -14.89
CA GLU A 97 7.90 -5.93 -14.80
C GLU A 97 7.26 -4.55 -14.99
N GLN A 98 7.89 -3.54 -14.40
CA GLN A 98 7.53 -2.12 -14.46
C GLN A 98 8.78 -1.24 -14.69
N SER A 99 8.55 0.07 -14.80
CA SER A 99 9.58 1.10 -15.01
C SER A 99 9.48 2.14 -13.90
N SER A 100 10.55 2.34 -13.13
CA SER A 100 10.54 3.32 -12.04
C SER A 100 10.45 4.76 -12.57
N THR A 101 10.97 5.02 -13.77
CA THR A 101 10.81 6.27 -14.50
C THR A 101 9.34 6.55 -14.86
N ASP A 102 8.63 5.57 -15.41
CA ASP A 102 7.22 5.74 -15.79
C ASP A 102 6.30 5.85 -14.56
N ILE A 103 6.63 5.13 -13.47
CA ILE A 103 5.99 5.29 -12.16
C ILE A 103 6.14 6.73 -11.64
N TRP A 104 7.34 7.29 -11.67
CA TRP A 104 7.56 8.67 -11.21
C TRP A 104 6.80 9.69 -12.06
N HIS A 105 6.77 9.53 -13.39
CA HIS A 105 5.94 10.37 -14.26
C HIS A 105 4.45 10.26 -13.96
N ALA A 106 3.93 9.06 -13.69
CA ALA A 106 2.54 8.83 -13.31
C ALA A 106 2.18 9.49 -11.97
N ILE A 107 3.09 9.44 -10.98
CA ILE A 107 2.95 10.19 -9.70
C ILE A 107 2.91 11.70 -9.97
N CYS A 108 3.84 12.24 -10.75
CA CYS A 108 3.87 13.67 -11.06
C CYS A 108 2.62 14.16 -11.79
N ALA A 109 1.97 13.30 -12.59
CA ALA A 109 0.66 13.58 -13.17
C ALA A 109 -0.46 13.54 -12.11
N ALA A 110 -0.54 12.45 -11.32
CA ALA A 110 -1.55 12.27 -10.30
C ALA A 110 -1.53 13.39 -9.24
N VAL A 111 -0.35 13.77 -8.73
CA VAL A 111 -0.20 14.84 -7.72
C VAL A 111 -0.72 16.18 -8.25
N LYS A 112 -0.36 16.57 -9.49
CA LYS A 112 -0.85 17.83 -10.08
C LYS A 112 -2.35 17.84 -10.29
N SER A 113 -2.92 16.72 -10.74
CA SER A 113 -4.37 16.56 -10.85
C SER A 113 -5.06 16.61 -9.47
N ALA A 114 -4.50 15.97 -8.44
CA ALA A 114 -5.05 16.01 -7.08
C ALA A 114 -5.03 17.43 -6.49
N CYS A 115 -3.92 18.16 -6.60
CA CYS A 115 -3.82 19.59 -6.21
C CYS A 115 -4.85 20.45 -6.95
N SER A 116 -4.99 20.26 -8.27
CA SER A 116 -5.95 21.00 -9.09
C SER A 116 -7.42 20.69 -8.77
N LEU A 117 -7.73 19.45 -8.34
CA LEU A 117 -9.09 19.04 -7.96
C LEU A 117 -9.44 19.48 -6.53
N ALA A 118 -8.46 19.47 -5.61
CA ALA A 118 -8.63 19.96 -4.25
C ALA A 118 -8.66 21.51 -4.16
N ASN A 119 -8.23 22.21 -5.22
CA ASN A 119 -7.90 23.64 -5.21
C ASN A 119 -6.92 23.96 -4.06
N ILE A 120 -5.79 23.24 -4.05
CA ILE A 120 -4.70 23.36 -3.07
C ILE A 120 -3.42 23.73 -3.83
N SER A 121 -2.72 24.75 -3.35
CA SER A 121 -1.44 25.20 -3.90
C SER A 121 -0.26 24.33 -3.41
N GLY A 122 0.88 24.40 -4.10
CA GLY A 122 2.08 23.66 -3.66
C GLY A 122 2.64 24.13 -2.31
N GLU A 123 2.34 25.37 -1.90
CA GLU A 123 2.74 25.95 -0.60
C GLU A 123 1.87 25.45 0.57
N GLU A 124 0.67 24.95 0.27
CA GLU A 124 -0.28 24.40 1.24
C GLU A 124 0.00 22.91 1.56
N VAL A 125 0.82 22.24 0.75
CA VAL A 125 1.26 20.85 1.00
C VAL A 125 2.44 20.84 1.96
N ILE A 126 2.16 20.59 3.23
CA ILE A 126 3.11 20.71 4.35
C ILE A 126 3.83 19.41 4.72
N GLY A 127 3.46 18.28 4.14
CA GLY A 127 4.08 16.98 4.40
C GLY A 127 3.61 15.91 3.40
N ILE A 128 4.52 15.00 3.04
CA ILE A 128 4.32 13.98 2.01
C ILE A 128 4.72 12.60 2.56
N GLY A 129 3.95 11.57 2.24
CA GLY A 129 4.37 10.18 2.42
C GLY A 129 4.07 9.32 1.21
N PHE A 130 4.86 8.25 1.08
CA PHE A 130 4.79 7.31 -0.03
C PHE A 130 4.43 5.90 0.46
N ALA A 131 3.50 5.27 -0.24
CA ALA A 131 3.20 3.86 -0.15
C ALA A 131 3.29 3.20 -1.54
N ALA A 132 3.67 1.92 -1.60
CA ALA A 132 3.70 1.17 -2.85
C ALA A 132 3.61 -0.34 -2.62
N THR A 133 3.28 -1.09 -3.67
CA THR A 133 3.53 -2.54 -3.69
C THR A 133 5.00 -2.86 -3.36
N CYS A 134 5.26 -3.99 -2.70
CA CYS A 134 6.61 -4.47 -2.39
C CYS A 134 7.34 -5.06 -3.63
N SER A 135 7.50 -4.22 -4.65
CA SER A 135 8.22 -4.51 -5.90
C SER A 135 9.70 -4.14 -5.76
N LEU A 136 10.61 -4.89 -6.39
CA LEU A 136 12.06 -4.67 -6.30
C LEU A 136 12.55 -3.75 -7.42
N VAL A 137 13.22 -2.65 -7.08
CA VAL A 137 13.78 -1.66 -8.01
C VAL A 137 15.31 -1.76 -8.06
N ALA A 138 15.87 -1.73 -9.28
CA ALA A 138 17.30 -1.69 -9.54
C ALA A 138 17.74 -0.33 -10.08
N VAL A 139 18.79 0.26 -9.47
CA VAL A 139 19.49 1.43 -10.01
C VAL A 139 21.02 1.36 -9.79
N ASP A 140 21.75 2.13 -10.60
CA ASP A 140 23.21 2.28 -10.47
C ASP A 140 23.61 3.31 -9.38
N ALA A 141 24.90 3.67 -9.36
CA ALA A 141 25.46 4.58 -8.35
C ALA A 141 24.91 6.00 -8.47
N ASP A 142 24.66 6.48 -9.69
CA ASP A 142 24.09 7.80 -9.99
C ASP A 142 22.54 7.80 -9.91
N GLY A 143 21.92 6.62 -9.75
CA GLY A 143 20.49 6.44 -9.60
C GLY A 143 19.74 6.19 -10.91
N ALA A 144 20.45 5.87 -12.01
CA ALA A 144 19.83 5.54 -13.28
C ALA A 144 19.28 4.09 -13.30
N PRO A 145 18.18 3.82 -14.04
CA PRO A 145 17.60 2.48 -14.16
C PRO A 145 18.57 1.40 -14.67
N VAL A 146 18.68 0.29 -13.94
CA VAL A 146 19.42 -0.92 -14.36
C VAL A 146 18.42 -2.01 -14.74
N THR A 147 18.57 -2.63 -15.91
CA THR A 147 17.55 -3.60 -16.39
C THR A 147 17.49 -4.86 -15.52
N VAL A 148 16.28 -5.30 -15.20
CA VAL A 148 16.00 -6.60 -14.55
C VAL A 148 15.36 -7.59 -15.52
N SER A 149 15.48 -7.31 -16.82
CA SER A 149 14.73 -7.96 -17.88
C SER A 149 15.63 -8.63 -18.91
N TRP A 150 15.24 -9.82 -19.39
CA TRP A 150 15.88 -10.51 -20.50
C TRP A 150 15.91 -9.71 -21.80
N SER A 151 15.08 -8.67 -21.96
CA SER A 151 15.09 -7.82 -23.16
C SER A 151 16.17 -6.73 -23.14
N GLY A 152 16.97 -6.61 -22.07
CA GLY A 152 18.04 -5.61 -21.96
C GLY A 152 17.56 -4.14 -21.92
N ASP A 153 16.24 -3.90 -21.80
CA ASP A 153 15.70 -2.54 -21.77
C ASP A 153 15.91 -1.95 -20.36
N ALA A 154 16.78 -0.96 -20.25
CA ALA A 154 17.10 -0.28 -19.00
C ALA A 154 15.85 0.29 -18.29
N ARG A 155 14.77 0.62 -19.02
CA ARG A 155 13.52 1.08 -18.42
C ARG A 155 12.78 -0.02 -17.66
N ARG A 156 12.98 -1.29 -18.02
CA ARG A 156 12.41 -2.44 -17.29
C ARG A 156 13.32 -2.76 -16.11
N ASN A 157 13.29 -1.90 -15.09
CA ASN A 157 14.15 -1.95 -13.90
C ASN A 157 13.42 -2.31 -12.59
N VAL A 158 12.14 -2.69 -12.68
CA VAL A 158 11.32 -3.08 -11.52
C VAL A 158 10.79 -4.51 -11.72
N ILE A 159 11.14 -5.42 -10.81
CA ILE A 159 10.50 -6.74 -10.69
C ILE A 159 9.27 -6.55 -9.80
N VAL A 160 8.07 -6.77 -10.33
CA VAL A 160 6.83 -6.50 -9.59
C VAL A 160 6.65 -7.48 -8.44
N TRP A 161 5.93 -7.10 -7.38
CA TRP A 161 5.65 -7.96 -6.23
C TRP A 161 5.15 -9.37 -6.64
N MET A 162 4.15 -9.45 -7.53
CA MET A 162 3.53 -10.68 -8.04
C MET A 162 4.34 -11.44 -9.12
N ASP A 163 5.61 -11.11 -9.33
CA ASP A 163 6.51 -11.84 -10.23
C ASP A 163 6.98 -13.14 -9.57
N HIS A 164 6.82 -14.28 -10.27
CA HIS A 164 7.12 -15.62 -9.74
C HIS A 164 8.35 -16.27 -10.41
N ARG A 165 9.19 -15.51 -11.14
CA ARG A 165 10.41 -16.06 -11.78
C ARG A 165 11.37 -16.76 -10.82
N ALA A 166 11.33 -16.38 -9.54
CA ALA A 166 12.24 -16.77 -8.47
C ALA A 166 11.78 -17.99 -7.64
N VAL A 167 10.81 -18.78 -8.11
CA VAL A 167 10.32 -19.99 -7.39
C VAL A 167 11.45 -20.93 -6.98
N LYS A 168 12.39 -21.23 -7.88
CA LYS A 168 13.52 -22.14 -7.59
C LYS A 168 14.45 -21.60 -6.51
N GLN A 169 14.68 -20.29 -6.53
CA GLN A 169 15.51 -19.59 -5.57
C GLN A 169 14.84 -19.54 -4.19
N ALA A 170 13.51 -19.40 -4.14
CA ALA A 170 12.76 -19.58 -2.90
C ALA A 170 12.85 -21.02 -2.37
N GLU A 171 12.71 -22.04 -3.22
CA GLU A 171 12.89 -23.45 -2.85
C GLU A 171 14.32 -23.73 -2.31
N GLN A 172 15.35 -23.20 -2.97
CA GLN A 172 16.76 -23.30 -2.54
C GLN A 172 16.98 -22.66 -1.17
N ILE A 173 16.54 -21.42 -0.97
CA ILE A 173 16.72 -20.69 0.30
C ILE A 173 15.94 -21.37 1.44
N ASN A 174 14.72 -21.83 1.18
CA ASN A 174 13.91 -22.52 2.18
C ASN A 174 14.52 -23.87 2.61
N ALA A 175 15.28 -24.54 1.72
CA ALA A 175 16.00 -25.76 2.07
C ALA A 175 17.13 -25.56 3.10
N CYS A 176 17.66 -24.35 3.26
CA CYS A 176 18.66 -24.03 4.30
C CYS A 176 18.08 -24.12 5.73
N ASN A 177 16.77 -23.95 5.91
CA ASN A 177 16.11 -23.93 7.23
C ASN A 177 16.70 -22.89 8.22
N SER A 178 17.24 -21.79 7.70
CA SER A 178 17.89 -20.73 8.48
C SER A 178 16.94 -20.12 9.53
N PRO A 179 17.42 -19.77 10.75
CA PRO A 179 16.58 -19.23 11.82
C PRO A 179 15.76 -18.00 11.43
N VAL A 180 16.19 -17.18 10.46
CA VAL A 180 15.44 -15.99 10.03
C VAL A 180 14.11 -16.33 9.35
N LEU A 181 13.97 -17.52 8.76
CA LEU A 181 12.75 -17.95 8.07
C LEU A 181 11.54 -18.08 9.02
N GLN A 182 11.76 -18.19 10.33
CA GLN A 182 10.70 -18.22 11.33
C GLN A 182 9.84 -16.95 11.34
N TYR A 183 10.39 -15.79 10.96
CA TYR A 183 9.66 -14.52 10.83
C TYR A 183 8.81 -14.44 9.55
N CYS A 184 9.07 -15.32 8.57
CA CYS A 184 8.27 -15.45 7.35
C CYS A 184 7.26 -16.61 7.47
N GLY A 185 6.84 -16.96 8.70
CA GLY A 185 5.91 -18.07 8.95
C GLY A 185 6.48 -19.47 8.68
N GLY A 186 7.80 -19.57 8.47
CA GLY A 186 8.55 -20.81 8.19
C GLY A 186 9.20 -20.88 6.81
N ALA A 187 8.80 -20.04 5.84
CA ALA A 187 9.33 -20.07 4.47
C ALA A 187 9.19 -18.72 3.75
N LEU A 188 10.17 -18.37 2.91
CA LEU A 188 10.08 -17.25 1.98
C LEU A 188 9.18 -17.58 0.78
N SER A 189 8.37 -16.59 0.38
CA SER A 189 7.68 -16.55 -0.91
C SER A 189 8.64 -16.10 -2.03
N PRO A 190 8.50 -16.60 -3.27
CA PRO A 190 9.20 -16.04 -4.43
C PRO A 190 8.89 -14.55 -4.69
N GLU A 191 7.81 -14.04 -4.10
CA GLU A 191 7.42 -12.62 -4.17
C GLU A 191 8.29 -11.70 -3.30
N GLN A 192 9.01 -12.24 -2.31
CA GLN A 192 9.91 -11.48 -1.43
C GLN A 192 11.28 -11.24 -2.11
N GLN A 193 12.08 -10.33 -1.55
CA GLN A 193 13.23 -9.79 -2.29
C GLN A 193 14.47 -10.72 -2.35
N PRO A 194 14.84 -11.51 -1.32
CA PRO A 194 16.03 -12.38 -1.41
C PRO A 194 15.99 -13.42 -2.55
N PRO A 195 14.87 -14.15 -2.81
CA PRO A 195 14.75 -14.99 -3.99
C PRO A 195 14.92 -14.24 -5.32
N LYS A 196 14.34 -13.03 -5.43
CA LYS A 196 14.45 -12.18 -6.63
C LYS A 196 15.88 -11.69 -6.87
N LEU A 197 16.60 -11.33 -5.80
CA LEU A 197 18.00 -10.93 -5.85
C LEU A 197 18.90 -12.10 -6.29
N LEU A 198 18.71 -13.29 -5.70
CA LEU A 198 19.43 -14.49 -6.11
C LEU A 198 19.15 -14.85 -7.57
N TRP A 199 17.89 -14.75 -8.02
CA TRP A 199 17.53 -14.95 -9.42
C TRP A 199 18.28 -13.99 -10.34
N VAL A 200 18.32 -12.69 -10.03
CA VAL A 200 19.06 -11.70 -10.84
C VAL A 200 20.56 -12.02 -10.85
N LYS A 201 21.15 -12.36 -9.70
CA LYS A 201 22.57 -12.70 -9.60
C LYS A 201 22.96 -13.90 -10.47
N GLU A 202 22.13 -14.93 -10.49
CA GLU A 202 22.35 -16.12 -11.32
C GLU A 202 22.14 -15.84 -12.82
N ASN A 203 21.09 -15.08 -13.18
CA ASN A 203 20.57 -15.00 -14.56
C ASN A 203 21.01 -13.74 -15.33
N LEU A 204 21.23 -12.61 -14.65
CA LEU A 204 21.51 -11.29 -15.23
C LEU A 204 22.79 -10.68 -14.62
N GLN A 205 23.91 -11.39 -14.76
CA GLN A 205 25.20 -11.05 -14.13
C GLN A 205 25.72 -9.64 -14.48
N GLU A 206 25.46 -9.15 -15.70
CA GLU A 206 25.80 -7.78 -16.11
C GLU A 206 25.00 -6.75 -15.28
N SER A 207 23.68 -6.90 -15.19
CA SER A 207 22.82 -6.09 -14.32
C SER A 207 23.22 -6.16 -12.85
N TRP A 208 23.60 -7.34 -12.35
CA TRP A 208 24.08 -7.51 -10.98
C TRP A 208 25.36 -6.71 -10.71
N SER A 209 26.27 -6.65 -11.69
CA SER A 209 27.50 -5.86 -11.59
C SER A 209 27.26 -4.35 -11.69
N MET A 210 26.26 -3.91 -12.47
CA MET A 210 25.88 -2.50 -12.62
C MET A 210 25.05 -1.96 -11.45
N ALA A 211 24.24 -2.80 -10.81
CA ALA A 211 23.36 -2.38 -9.73
C ALA A 211 24.15 -2.00 -8.48
N PHE A 212 24.04 -0.72 -8.11
CA PHE A 212 24.57 -0.18 -6.86
C PHE A 212 23.50 -0.10 -5.77
N ARG A 213 22.22 0.00 -6.13
CA ARG A 213 21.11 -0.07 -5.17
C ARG A 213 20.04 -1.05 -5.61
N TRP A 214 19.69 -1.91 -4.68
CA TRP A 214 18.48 -2.71 -4.66
C TRP A 214 17.55 -2.09 -3.61
N MET A 215 16.34 -1.72 -4.01
CA MET A 215 15.40 -0.99 -3.15
C MET A 215 14.00 -1.57 -3.28
N ASP A 216 13.23 -1.57 -2.20
CA ASP A 216 11.78 -1.75 -2.33
C ASP A 216 11.19 -0.51 -3.01
N LEU A 217 10.15 -0.67 -3.81
CA LEU A 217 9.58 0.42 -4.62
C LEU A 217 9.15 1.60 -3.74
N SER A 218 8.58 1.33 -2.57
CA SER A 218 8.18 2.36 -1.60
C SER A 218 9.38 3.18 -1.09
N ASP A 219 10.52 2.54 -0.85
CA ASP A 219 11.77 3.22 -0.48
C ASP A 219 12.38 3.99 -1.66
N TRP A 220 12.39 3.40 -2.87
CA TRP A 220 12.87 4.07 -4.09
C TRP A 220 12.13 5.38 -4.36
N LEU A 221 10.83 5.43 -4.09
CA LEU A 221 10.03 6.67 -4.22
C LEU A 221 10.49 7.75 -3.24
N SER A 222 10.73 7.39 -1.98
CA SER A 222 11.20 8.34 -0.97
C SER A 222 12.64 8.81 -1.22
N PHE A 223 13.53 7.92 -1.69
CA PHE A 223 14.87 8.27 -2.20
C PHE A 223 14.78 9.21 -3.41
N ARG A 224 13.96 8.89 -4.42
CA ARG A 224 13.78 9.71 -5.63
C ARG A 224 13.17 11.09 -5.34
N ALA A 225 12.46 11.24 -4.23
CA ALA A 225 11.94 12.50 -3.74
C ALA A 225 12.98 13.36 -2.99
N THR A 226 13.85 12.73 -2.18
CA THR A 226 14.68 13.43 -1.16
C THR A 226 16.19 13.36 -1.38
N GLY A 227 16.69 12.34 -2.07
CA GLY A 227 18.11 11.97 -2.11
C GLY A 227 18.62 11.23 -0.88
N ASP A 228 17.76 10.92 0.11
CA ASP A 228 18.11 10.18 1.32
C ASP A 228 18.08 8.66 1.06
N ASP A 229 19.19 7.98 1.35
CA ASP A 229 19.40 6.54 1.11
C ASP A 229 18.98 5.65 2.30
N THR A 230 18.18 6.19 3.22
CA THR A 230 17.52 5.47 4.31
C THR A 230 16.39 4.56 3.78
N ARG A 231 16.15 3.43 4.44
CA ARG A 231 15.07 2.47 4.13
C ARG A 231 13.97 2.49 5.18
N SER A 232 12.78 2.04 4.83
CA SER A 232 11.72 1.78 5.80
C SER A 232 11.98 0.51 6.60
N LEU A 233 11.69 0.57 7.90
CA LEU A 233 11.60 -0.62 8.76
C LEU A 233 10.45 -1.54 8.31
N CYS A 234 9.44 -1.02 7.61
CA CYS A 234 8.35 -1.82 7.05
C CYS A 234 8.82 -2.73 5.92
N THR A 235 9.50 -2.16 4.92
CA THR A 235 9.98 -2.89 3.73
C THR A 235 10.99 -3.95 4.14
N THR A 236 12.06 -3.51 4.81
CA THR A 236 13.19 -4.33 5.22
C THR A 236 12.76 -5.52 6.08
N VAL A 237 11.99 -5.29 7.14
CA VAL A 237 11.55 -6.38 8.05
C VAL A 237 10.60 -7.34 7.34
N CYS A 238 9.58 -6.83 6.62
CA CYS A 238 8.53 -7.69 6.07
C CYS A 238 8.92 -8.45 4.80
N LYS A 239 9.94 -7.98 4.05
CA LYS A 239 10.26 -8.47 2.68
C LYS A 239 11.76 -8.68 2.40
N TRP A 240 12.66 -8.23 3.28
CA TRP A 240 14.13 -8.40 3.18
C TRP A 240 14.74 -9.14 4.37
N THR A 241 13.95 -9.86 5.18
CA THR A 241 14.44 -10.64 6.33
C THR A 241 15.21 -9.84 7.40
N TYR A 242 15.04 -8.51 7.45
CA TYR A 242 15.72 -7.65 8.43
C TYR A 242 15.17 -7.84 9.84
N LEU A 243 16.04 -8.05 10.82
CA LEU A 243 15.70 -8.24 12.23
C LEU A 243 15.51 -6.90 12.93
N GLY A 244 14.42 -6.20 12.62
CA GLY A 244 14.13 -4.85 13.11
C GLY A 244 14.10 -4.66 14.64
N HIS A 245 14.09 -5.75 15.42
CA HIS A 245 14.21 -5.71 16.87
C HIS A 245 15.65 -5.59 17.39
N ALA A 246 16.69 -5.76 16.55
CA ALA A 246 18.09 -5.59 16.94
C ALA A 246 18.36 -4.19 17.54
N HIS A 247 17.68 -3.15 17.04
CA HIS A 247 17.73 -1.80 17.58
C HIS A 247 17.36 -1.72 19.08
N MET A 248 16.49 -2.62 19.59
CA MET A 248 16.11 -2.66 21.02
C MET A 248 17.22 -3.20 21.92
N GLU A 249 18.11 -4.04 21.39
CA GLU A 249 19.23 -4.60 22.17
C GLU A 249 20.40 -3.60 22.27
N GLN A 250 20.46 -2.65 21.32
CA GLN A 250 21.45 -1.59 21.25
C GLN A 250 21.01 -0.29 21.94
N SER A 251 19.70 -0.02 22.07
CA SER A 251 19.15 1.17 22.73
C SER A 251 19.37 1.16 24.26
N LYS A 252 20.55 1.61 24.70
CA LYS A 252 20.92 1.78 26.13
C LYS A 252 21.01 3.24 26.60
N GLU A 253 20.76 4.20 25.71
CA GLU A 253 20.64 5.63 26.05
C GLU A 253 19.28 6.15 25.56
N GLU A 254 18.77 7.22 26.18
CA GLU A 254 17.40 7.72 26.02
C GLU A 254 17.11 8.40 24.65
N ASP A 255 17.99 8.19 23.67
CA ASP A 255 17.98 8.85 22.37
C ASP A 255 17.98 7.78 21.27
N SER A 256 16.82 7.20 20.99
CA SER A 256 16.58 6.16 19.95
C SER A 256 16.64 6.71 18.52
N ARG A 257 17.66 7.55 18.25
CA ARG A 257 17.88 8.30 17.01
C ARG A 257 19.06 7.78 16.19
N ASP A 258 19.75 6.74 16.65
CA ASP A 258 20.70 6.05 15.79
C ASP A 258 19.95 5.16 14.80
N MET A 259 20.28 5.34 13.52
CA MET A 259 19.55 4.79 12.37
C MET A 259 20.36 3.69 11.68
N GLU A 260 21.58 3.41 12.15
CA GLU A 260 22.47 2.39 11.60
C GLU A 260 21.77 1.02 11.51
N ALA A 261 21.92 0.36 10.35
CA ALA A 261 21.21 -0.85 9.99
C ALA A 261 21.74 -2.12 10.70
N CYS A 262 21.52 -2.22 12.02
CA CYS A 262 22.02 -3.30 12.87
C CYS A 262 21.29 -4.66 12.75
N GLY A 263 20.16 -4.72 12.02
CA GLY A 263 19.31 -5.91 11.91
C GLY A 263 19.59 -6.84 10.72
N TRP A 264 20.66 -6.63 9.94
CA TRP A 264 21.02 -7.54 8.85
C TRP A 264 21.69 -8.82 9.39
N ASP A 265 21.22 -9.99 8.95
CA ASP A 265 21.81 -11.29 9.29
C ASP A 265 22.84 -11.70 8.22
N ASP A 266 24.08 -11.23 8.37
CA ASP A 266 25.16 -11.47 7.40
C ASP A 266 25.46 -12.96 7.18
N VAL A 267 25.20 -13.80 8.18
CA VAL A 267 25.38 -15.26 8.09
C VAL A 267 24.33 -15.86 7.15
N PHE A 268 23.06 -15.45 7.28
CA PHE A 268 22.01 -15.85 6.35
C PHE A 268 22.27 -15.31 4.92
N TRP A 269 22.66 -14.05 4.77
CA TRP A 269 22.91 -13.47 3.45
C TRP A 269 24.12 -14.11 2.74
N ASP A 270 25.16 -14.54 3.46
CA ASP A 270 26.26 -15.36 2.91
C ASP A 270 25.80 -16.79 2.57
N GLU A 271 25.04 -17.45 3.47
CA GLU A 271 24.51 -18.82 3.30
C GLU A 271 23.68 -18.96 2.01
N ILE A 272 22.86 -17.96 1.66
CA ILE A 272 22.06 -17.93 0.42
C ILE A 272 22.84 -17.45 -0.81
N GLY A 273 24.15 -17.24 -0.69
CA GLY A 273 25.02 -16.83 -1.79
C GLY A 273 24.92 -15.35 -2.19
N LEU A 274 24.46 -14.47 -1.28
CA LEU A 274 24.25 -13.04 -1.51
C LEU A 274 25.11 -12.13 -0.61
N GLY A 275 26.19 -12.65 -0.02
CA GLY A 275 27.08 -11.89 0.89
C GLY A 275 27.78 -10.66 0.26
N ASP A 276 27.84 -10.58 -1.07
CA ASP A 276 28.31 -9.39 -1.80
C ASP A 276 27.38 -8.17 -1.68
N LEU A 277 26.22 -8.31 -1.03
CA LEU A 277 25.33 -7.20 -0.68
C LEU A 277 25.70 -6.49 0.64
N PHE A 278 26.40 -7.15 1.57
CA PHE A 278 26.89 -6.50 2.80
C PHE A 278 28.25 -5.79 2.61
N GLU A 279 28.91 -5.97 1.45
CA GLU A 279 30.14 -5.25 1.12
C GLU A 279 29.97 -3.73 1.28
N GLY A 280 30.95 -3.11 1.95
CA GLY A 280 30.90 -1.69 2.28
C GLY A 280 29.73 -1.33 3.21
N HIS A 281 29.43 -2.15 4.21
CA HIS A 281 28.36 -1.94 5.19
C HIS A 281 26.99 -1.80 4.51
N HIS A 282 26.53 -2.86 3.84
CA HIS A 282 25.16 -3.00 3.33
C HIS A 282 24.71 -1.90 2.36
N VAL A 283 25.64 -1.19 1.73
CA VAL A 283 25.33 0.01 0.94
C VAL A 283 24.35 -0.26 -0.22
N LYS A 284 24.37 -1.49 -0.75
CA LYS A 284 23.48 -1.91 -1.83
C LYS A 284 22.03 -2.09 -1.41
N ILE A 285 21.75 -2.37 -0.13
CA ILE A 285 20.41 -2.74 0.36
C ILE A 285 19.87 -1.79 1.43
N GLY A 286 20.72 -1.19 2.26
CA GLY A 286 20.37 -0.14 3.21
C GLY A 286 21.35 -0.03 4.38
N ARG A 287 22.09 1.09 4.46
CA ARG A 287 22.94 1.47 5.60
C ARG A 287 22.16 2.02 6.80
N SER A 288 20.97 2.56 6.53
CA SER A 288 20.14 3.32 7.45
C SER A 288 18.70 2.81 7.34
N VAL A 289 18.03 2.56 8.47
CA VAL A 289 16.66 2.05 8.52
C VAL A 289 15.84 2.84 9.55
N ALA A 290 14.64 3.29 9.17
CA ALA A 290 13.83 4.18 10.01
C ALA A 290 12.41 3.67 10.28
N PHE A 291 11.87 4.09 11.43
CA PHE A 291 10.44 3.96 11.73
C PHE A 291 9.57 4.67 10.67
N PRO A 292 8.37 4.15 10.35
CA PRO A 292 7.44 4.77 9.41
C PRO A 292 7.16 6.24 9.75
N GLY A 293 7.25 7.12 8.75
CA GLY A 293 7.04 8.56 8.92
C GLY A 293 8.23 9.35 9.48
N HIS A 294 9.38 8.73 9.74
CA HIS A 294 10.61 9.46 10.07
C HIS A 294 10.95 10.48 8.95
N PRO A 295 11.26 11.76 9.25
CA PRO A 295 11.52 12.78 8.22
C PRO A 295 12.85 12.54 7.50
N LEU A 296 12.82 12.41 6.18
CA LEU A 296 13.98 12.10 5.35
C LEU A 296 14.71 13.35 4.83
N GLY A 297 16.05 13.31 4.89
CA GLY A 297 16.96 14.32 4.38
C GLY A 297 16.62 15.74 4.82
N SER A 298 16.40 16.61 3.84
CA SER A 298 15.87 17.97 4.03
C SER A 298 14.46 18.13 3.43
N GLY A 299 13.70 17.03 3.27
CA GLY A 299 12.47 17.01 2.49
C GLY A 299 12.71 16.94 0.98
N LEU A 300 11.74 17.40 0.18
CA LEU A 300 11.82 17.35 -1.29
C LEU A 300 13.06 18.05 -1.86
N THR A 301 13.78 17.36 -2.74
CA THR A 301 14.81 17.98 -3.57
C THR A 301 14.20 19.06 -4.50
N PRO A 302 14.97 20.09 -4.91
CA PRO A 302 14.50 21.07 -5.88
C PRO A 302 14.06 20.48 -7.23
N ALA A 303 14.62 19.32 -7.61
CA ALA A 303 14.20 18.57 -8.79
C ALA A 303 12.82 17.94 -8.58
N ALA A 304 12.65 17.11 -7.54
CA ALA A 304 11.39 16.45 -7.23
C ALA A 304 10.25 17.47 -6.97
N ALA A 305 10.53 18.56 -6.26
CA ALA A 305 9.58 19.65 -6.03
C ALA A 305 9.06 20.25 -7.35
N LYS A 306 9.97 20.59 -8.29
CA LYS A 306 9.61 21.09 -9.62
C LYS A 306 8.84 20.06 -10.46
N GLU A 307 9.21 18.79 -10.36
CA GLU A 307 8.55 17.69 -11.07
C GLU A 307 7.14 17.42 -10.56
N LEU A 308 6.92 17.46 -9.24
CA LEU A 308 5.62 17.29 -8.58
C LEU A 308 4.73 18.54 -8.65
N GLY A 309 5.32 19.74 -8.72
CA GLY A 309 4.61 21.03 -8.62
C GLY A 309 4.44 21.52 -7.18
N LEU A 310 5.38 21.17 -6.31
CA LEU A 310 5.39 21.44 -4.86
C LEU A 310 6.62 22.29 -4.47
N ILE A 311 6.79 22.56 -3.18
CA ILE A 311 7.89 23.37 -2.66
C ILE A 311 9.12 22.51 -2.31
N ALA A 312 10.31 23.03 -2.63
CA ALA A 312 11.57 22.39 -2.24
C ALA A 312 11.74 22.46 -0.72
N GLY A 313 12.04 21.32 -0.10
CA GLY A 313 12.10 21.19 1.35
C GLY A 313 10.77 20.87 2.04
N THR A 314 9.67 20.64 1.32
CA THR A 314 8.46 20.04 1.92
C THR A 314 8.85 18.68 2.56
N PRO A 315 8.57 18.45 3.86
CA PRO A 315 8.92 17.21 4.55
C PRO A 315 8.39 15.94 3.87
N VAL A 316 9.23 14.91 3.81
CA VAL A 316 8.89 13.59 3.29
C VAL A 316 9.11 12.57 4.41
N GLY A 317 8.11 11.73 4.68
CA GLY A 317 8.20 10.64 5.64
C GLY A 317 8.77 9.36 5.02
N THR A 318 9.49 8.58 5.83
CA THR A 318 9.92 7.23 5.47
C THR A 318 8.71 6.35 5.15
N SER A 319 8.87 5.54 4.10
CA SER A 319 7.81 4.87 3.35
C SER A 319 7.08 3.74 4.11
N LEU A 320 6.01 3.21 3.49
CA LEU A 320 5.38 1.94 3.87
C LEU A 320 5.06 1.09 2.63
N ILE A 321 4.91 -0.22 2.82
CA ILE A 321 4.21 -1.08 1.86
C ILE A 321 2.73 -0.68 1.82
N ASP A 322 2.10 -0.71 0.64
CA ASP A 322 0.70 -0.33 0.38
C ASP A 322 -0.31 -0.91 1.38
N ALA A 323 -0.25 -2.21 1.65
CA ALA A 323 -1.10 -2.86 2.66
C ALA A 323 -0.87 -2.26 4.06
N HIS A 324 0.38 -2.00 4.44
CA HIS A 324 0.75 -1.51 5.77
C HIS A 324 0.32 -0.05 5.95
N ALA A 325 0.42 0.78 4.90
CA ALA A 325 -0.18 2.10 4.87
C ALA A 325 -1.71 2.02 4.99
N GLY A 326 -2.37 1.08 4.29
CA GLY A 326 -3.79 0.79 4.47
C GLY A 326 -4.17 0.45 5.92
N GLY A 327 -3.28 -0.23 6.65
CA GLY A 327 -3.38 -0.48 8.09
C GLY A 327 -3.29 0.78 8.94
N VAL A 328 -2.23 1.58 8.76
CA VAL A 328 -2.05 2.88 9.44
C VAL A 328 -3.27 3.79 9.21
N GLY A 329 -3.76 3.87 7.98
CA GLY A 329 -4.93 4.66 7.61
C GLY A 329 -6.28 4.18 8.17
N VAL A 330 -6.37 3.03 8.85
CA VAL A 330 -7.63 2.59 9.48
C VAL A 330 -7.54 2.09 10.92
N ILE A 331 -6.40 1.65 11.44
CA ILE A 331 -6.37 0.87 12.70
C ILE A 331 -6.94 1.62 13.93
N GLU A 332 -6.88 2.95 13.95
CA GLU A 332 -7.51 3.83 14.98
C GLU A 332 -8.89 4.39 14.60
N SER A 333 -9.53 3.92 13.52
CA SER A 333 -10.88 4.32 13.09
C SER A 333 -11.98 3.72 14.00
N MET A 334 -12.01 4.10 15.27
CA MET A 334 -12.98 3.60 16.27
C MET A 334 -14.17 4.56 16.47
N PRO A 335 -15.38 4.05 16.82
CA PRO A 335 -16.50 4.87 17.23
C PRO A 335 -16.21 5.69 18.49
N PRO A 336 -16.73 6.93 18.63
CA PRO A 336 -16.44 7.81 19.77
C PRO A 336 -16.80 7.24 21.15
N VAL A 337 -17.78 6.35 21.24
CA VAL A 337 -18.20 5.71 22.50
C VAL A 337 -17.19 4.65 22.95
N GLU A 338 -16.63 3.90 22.01
CA GLU A 338 -15.65 2.85 22.29
C GLU A 338 -14.26 3.44 22.59
N SER A 339 -13.92 4.56 21.94
CA SER A 339 -12.62 5.23 22.11
C SER A 339 -12.41 5.92 23.48
N GLN A 340 -13.47 6.15 24.26
CA GLN A 340 -13.38 6.83 25.56
C GLN A 340 -13.82 5.99 26.77
N ALA A 341 -14.68 4.98 26.60
CA ALA A 341 -15.28 4.29 27.75
C ALA A 341 -14.36 3.30 28.47
N ASN A 342 -13.46 2.60 27.75
CA ASN A 342 -12.58 1.56 28.30
C ASN A 342 -11.25 1.40 27.52
N ALA A 343 -10.82 2.41 26.74
CA ALA A 343 -9.68 2.30 25.84
C ALA A 343 -8.32 2.31 26.58
N THR A 344 -7.84 1.13 26.99
CA THR A 344 -6.45 0.91 27.39
C THR A 344 -5.50 0.98 26.19
N GLN A 345 -4.19 1.08 26.44
CA GLN A 345 -3.17 1.04 25.38
C GLN A 345 -3.25 -0.26 24.56
N ASP A 346 -3.52 -1.39 25.22
CA ASP A 346 -3.75 -2.71 24.60
C ASP A 346 -4.99 -2.79 23.69
N SER A 347 -5.92 -1.83 23.75
CA SER A 347 -7.16 -1.87 22.97
C SER A 347 -6.97 -1.84 21.46
N ILE A 348 -5.76 -1.47 20.99
CA ILE A 348 -5.36 -1.56 19.58
C ILE A 348 -4.97 -3.00 19.17
N CYS A 349 -4.47 -3.81 20.11
CA CYS A 349 -4.08 -5.21 19.90
C CYS A 349 -5.27 -6.18 19.79
N HIS A 350 -6.48 -5.71 20.11
CA HIS A 350 -7.73 -6.47 19.95
C HIS A 350 -8.36 -6.32 18.56
N ARG A 351 -7.64 -5.67 17.63
CA ARG A 351 -8.11 -5.29 16.30
C ARG A 351 -7.32 -6.01 15.22
N MET A 352 -8.00 -6.44 14.15
CA MET A 352 -7.35 -6.89 12.92
C MET A 352 -7.83 -6.06 11.73
N VAL A 353 -6.90 -5.54 10.94
CA VAL A 353 -7.19 -4.86 9.68
C VAL A 353 -7.28 -5.88 8.55
N LEU A 354 -8.35 -5.79 7.77
CA LEU A 354 -8.54 -6.47 6.50
C LEU A 354 -8.31 -5.47 5.36
N VAL A 355 -7.16 -5.55 4.69
CA VAL A 355 -6.89 -4.75 3.49
C VAL A 355 -7.32 -5.56 2.27
N CYS A 356 -8.52 -5.27 1.76
CA CYS A 356 -9.21 -6.11 0.78
C CYS A 356 -9.06 -5.60 -0.66
N GLY A 357 -8.42 -6.37 -1.53
CA GLY A 357 -8.27 -6.08 -2.96
C GLY A 357 -8.32 -7.36 -3.80
N THR A 358 -7.41 -7.46 -4.77
CA THR A 358 -7.17 -8.67 -5.58
C THR A 358 -6.88 -9.89 -4.70
N SER A 359 -6.06 -9.68 -3.68
CA SER A 359 -5.82 -10.52 -2.49
C SER A 359 -6.28 -9.76 -1.24
N THR A 360 -6.31 -10.42 -0.08
CA THR A 360 -6.57 -9.74 1.22
C THR A 360 -5.42 -9.97 2.18
N CYS A 361 -4.95 -8.91 2.83
CA CYS A 361 -3.99 -8.98 3.95
C CYS A 361 -4.70 -8.82 5.30
N HIS A 362 -4.28 -9.61 6.29
CA HIS A 362 -4.89 -9.74 7.61
C HIS A 362 -3.87 -9.31 8.67
N MET A 363 -3.91 -8.04 9.07
CA MET A 363 -2.87 -7.44 9.92
C MET A 363 -3.37 -7.23 11.35
N ALA A 364 -2.68 -7.81 12.32
CA ALA A 364 -2.90 -7.59 13.75
C ALA A 364 -1.58 -7.21 14.44
N ILE A 365 -1.64 -6.50 15.56
CA ILE A 365 -0.45 -6.06 16.30
C ILE A 365 -0.48 -6.51 17.76
N SER A 366 0.69 -6.72 18.36
CA SER A 366 0.86 -7.09 19.77
C SER A 366 2.08 -6.40 20.38
N GLN A 367 2.10 -6.24 21.70
CA GLN A 367 3.32 -5.89 22.45
C GLN A 367 4.24 -7.11 22.61
N ASP A 368 3.67 -8.32 22.60
CA ASP A 368 4.39 -9.59 22.70
C ASP A 368 4.90 -10.11 21.34
N LYS A 369 6.05 -10.79 21.38
CA LYS A 369 6.68 -11.44 20.21
C LYS A 369 6.01 -12.79 19.91
N ILE A 370 4.85 -12.76 19.27
CA ILE A 370 4.03 -13.95 18.99
C ILE A 370 4.42 -14.59 17.64
N PHE A 371 4.96 -15.82 17.67
CA PHE A 371 5.15 -16.65 16.48
C PHE A 371 3.92 -17.51 16.18
N ILE A 372 3.50 -17.57 14.92
CA ILE A 372 2.26 -18.21 14.49
C ILE A 372 2.53 -19.02 13.21
N PRO A 373 2.43 -20.36 13.22
CA PRO A 373 2.70 -21.17 12.03
C PRO A 373 1.82 -20.77 10.84
N GLY A 374 2.40 -20.66 9.64
CA GLY A 374 1.69 -20.30 8.41
C GLY A 374 1.18 -18.86 8.35
N VAL A 375 1.70 -17.96 9.20
CA VAL A 375 1.39 -16.52 9.21
C VAL A 375 2.72 -15.75 9.29
N TRP A 376 2.86 -14.66 8.55
CA TRP A 376 4.09 -13.87 8.55
C TRP A 376 4.18 -12.95 9.79
N GLY A 377 5.39 -12.59 10.17
CA GLY A 377 5.70 -11.95 11.45
C GLY A 377 6.20 -12.95 12.51
N PRO A 378 6.42 -12.51 13.76
CA PRO A 378 6.18 -11.18 14.28
C PRO A 378 7.24 -10.17 13.78
N TYR A 379 6.79 -9.11 13.12
CA TYR A 379 7.64 -8.07 12.52
C TYR A 379 7.66 -6.82 13.41
N TRP A 380 8.79 -6.52 14.07
CA TRP A 380 8.88 -5.40 15.00
C TRP A 380 8.75 -4.04 14.29
N SER A 381 7.82 -3.21 14.79
CA SER A 381 7.59 -1.82 14.37
C SER A 381 7.32 -1.59 12.88
N ALA A 382 6.99 -2.64 12.13
CA ALA A 382 6.84 -2.62 10.67
C ALA A 382 5.54 -1.98 10.15
N MET A 383 4.64 -1.53 11.04
CA MET A 383 3.43 -0.78 10.68
C MET A 383 3.10 0.28 11.74
N VAL A 384 3.01 -0.15 13.01
CA VAL A 384 2.87 0.75 14.16
C VAL A 384 4.16 0.64 14.98
N PRO A 385 4.91 1.74 15.21
CA PRO A 385 6.09 1.74 16.06
C PRO A 385 5.77 1.21 17.47
N GLU A 386 6.73 0.48 18.05
CA GLU A 386 6.65 -0.15 19.37
C GLU A 386 5.71 -1.38 19.48
N TYR A 387 5.25 -1.93 18.35
CA TYR A 387 4.47 -3.17 18.31
C TYR A 387 5.03 -4.20 17.32
N TRP A 388 4.81 -5.48 17.60
CA TRP A 388 5.02 -6.59 16.68
C TRP A 388 3.81 -6.75 15.75
N LEU A 389 4.03 -6.68 14.44
CA LEU A 389 3.03 -6.95 13.40
C LEU A 389 2.96 -8.44 13.06
N THR A 390 1.74 -8.96 13.00
CA THR A 390 1.37 -10.25 12.41
C THR A 390 0.70 -10.00 11.06
N GLU A 391 1.21 -10.58 9.97
CA GLU A 391 0.75 -10.34 8.58
C GLU A 391 0.22 -11.66 7.96
N GLY A 392 -1.03 -12.02 8.24
CA GLY A 392 -1.73 -13.09 7.53
C GLY A 392 -2.19 -12.65 6.14
N GLY A 393 -2.64 -13.59 5.30
CA GLY A 393 -3.27 -13.22 4.03
C GLY A 393 -3.95 -14.36 3.28
N GLN A 394 -4.81 -13.97 2.35
CA GLN A 394 -5.49 -14.85 1.38
C GLN A 394 -5.07 -14.43 -0.04
N SER A 395 -4.39 -15.33 -0.76
CA SER A 395 -3.70 -15.05 -2.03
C SER A 395 -4.62 -14.58 -3.16
N ALA A 396 -5.88 -15.01 -3.14
CA ALA A 396 -6.92 -14.55 -4.07
C ALA A 396 -8.24 -14.33 -3.31
N THR A 397 -8.78 -13.13 -3.39
CA THR A 397 -10.09 -12.78 -2.81
C THR A 397 -10.91 -12.02 -3.84
N GLY A 398 -10.52 -10.80 -4.21
CA GLY A 398 -11.09 -10.09 -5.34
C GLY A 398 -10.88 -10.85 -6.63
N ALA A 399 -9.65 -11.31 -6.90
CA ALA A 399 -9.33 -12.12 -8.08
C ALA A 399 -10.14 -13.43 -8.16
N LEU A 400 -10.54 -13.99 -7.02
CA LEU A 400 -11.38 -15.20 -6.99
C LEU A 400 -12.84 -14.86 -7.33
N LEU A 401 -13.36 -13.73 -6.83
CA LEU A 401 -14.69 -13.23 -7.17
C LEU A 401 -14.75 -12.81 -8.65
N ASP A 402 -13.75 -12.09 -9.16
CA ASP A 402 -13.59 -11.76 -10.58
C ASP A 402 -13.56 -13.06 -11.42
N HIS A 403 -12.71 -14.03 -11.07
CA HIS A 403 -12.59 -15.32 -11.76
C HIS A 403 -13.92 -16.09 -11.82
N ILE A 404 -14.63 -16.20 -10.69
CA ILE A 404 -15.92 -16.91 -10.60
C ILE A 404 -17.02 -16.19 -11.42
N VAL A 405 -17.02 -14.86 -11.42
CA VAL A 405 -18.00 -14.08 -12.20
C VAL A 405 -17.69 -14.13 -13.69
N ASP A 406 -16.46 -13.85 -14.11
CA ASP A 406 -16.09 -13.69 -15.52
C ASP A 406 -16.10 -14.99 -16.32
N ASN A 407 -15.79 -16.13 -15.69
CA ASN A 407 -15.74 -17.43 -16.37
C ASN A 407 -17.10 -18.16 -16.43
N HIS A 408 -18.16 -17.59 -15.87
CA HIS A 408 -19.50 -18.18 -15.95
C HIS A 408 -20.26 -17.75 -17.21
N VAL A 409 -21.01 -18.68 -17.84
CA VAL A 409 -21.69 -18.44 -19.12
C VAL A 409 -22.71 -17.29 -19.08
N ALA A 410 -23.30 -17.00 -17.92
CA ALA A 410 -24.22 -15.87 -17.73
C ALA A 410 -23.51 -14.50 -17.63
N SER A 411 -22.18 -14.45 -17.51
CA SER A 411 -21.43 -13.22 -17.24
C SER A 411 -21.64 -12.10 -18.28
N PRO A 412 -21.60 -12.36 -19.61
CA PRO A 412 -21.84 -11.31 -20.60
C PRO A 412 -23.24 -10.71 -20.49
N HIS A 413 -24.24 -11.45 -20.01
CA HIS A 413 -25.60 -10.95 -19.81
C HIS A 413 -25.70 -10.09 -18.54
N ILE A 414 -25.10 -10.54 -17.44
CA ILE A 414 -24.97 -9.76 -16.19
C ILE A 414 -24.21 -8.45 -16.44
N ALA A 415 -23.05 -8.49 -17.11
CA ALA A 415 -22.24 -7.32 -17.42
C ALA A 415 -23.01 -6.29 -18.28
N ASN A 416 -23.70 -6.74 -19.33
CA ASN A 416 -24.55 -5.87 -20.16
C ASN A 416 -25.69 -5.22 -19.35
N ARG A 417 -26.34 -5.99 -18.46
CA ARG A 417 -27.42 -5.47 -17.59
C ARG A 417 -26.92 -4.52 -16.51
N ALA A 418 -25.73 -4.76 -15.96
CA ALA A 418 -25.09 -3.89 -14.99
C ALA A 418 -24.71 -2.55 -15.64
N ALA A 419 -24.06 -2.61 -16.80
CA ALA A 419 -23.73 -1.43 -17.62
C ALA A 419 -24.97 -0.62 -18.02
N SER A 420 -26.07 -1.26 -18.44
CA SER A 420 -27.31 -0.55 -18.79
C SER A 420 -28.02 0.11 -17.60
N GLN A 421 -27.67 -0.26 -16.37
CA GLN A 421 -28.19 0.31 -15.12
C GLN A 421 -27.21 1.30 -14.46
N GLY A 422 -25.97 1.40 -14.94
CA GLY A 422 -24.92 2.21 -14.30
C GLY A 422 -24.44 1.66 -12.94
N VAL A 423 -24.51 0.34 -12.74
CA VAL A 423 -24.09 -0.36 -11.51
C VAL A 423 -23.00 -1.39 -11.81
N SER A 424 -22.34 -1.94 -10.79
CA SER A 424 -21.40 -3.05 -10.98
C SER A 424 -22.13 -4.40 -11.17
N SER A 425 -21.43 -5.38 -11.75
CA SER A 425 -21.90 -6.77 -11.78
C SER A 425 -22.23 -7.30 -10.38
N TYR A 426 -21.43 -6.92 -9.38
CA TYR A 426 -21.63 -7.31 -7.98
C TYR A 426 -22.91 -6.73 -7.38
N ASP A 427 -23.26 -5.47 -7.67
CA ASP A 427 -24.52 -4.87 -7.23
C ASP A 427 -25.73 -5.61 -7.83
N LEU A 428 -25.61 -6.09 -9.07
CA LEU A 428 -26.66 -6.84 -9.74
C LEU A 428 -26.80 -8.27 -9.16
N LEU A 429 -25.68 -8.94 -8.89
CA LEU A 429 -25.67 -10.26 -8.23
C LEU A 429 -26.20 -10.19 -6.79
N ASN A 430 -25.84 -9.15 -6.03
CA ASN A 430 -26.39 -8.89 -4.70
C ASN A 430 -27.92 -8.76 -4.75
N LYS A 431 -28.47 -7.95 -5.67
CA LYS A 431 -29.92 -7.82 -5.88
C LYS A 431 -30.59 -9.12 -6.34
N THR A 432 -29.89 -9.93 -7.14
CA THR A 432 -30.39 -11.26 -7.52
C THR A 432 -30.52 -12.18 -6.31
N LEU A 433 -29.57 -12.14 -5.36
CA LEU A 433 -29.67 -12.89 -4.10
C LEU A 433 -30.83 -12.39 -3.23
N GLU A 434 -31.00 -11.08 -3.09
CA GLU A 434 -32.12 -10.46 -2.35
C GLU A 434 -33.48 -10.96 -2.88
N MET A 435 -33.71 -10.89 -4.20
CA MET A 435 -34.92 -11.43 -4.84
C MET A 435 -35.06 -12.95 -4.67
N MET A 436 -33.96 -13.69 -4.63
CA MET A 436 -33.98 -15.14 -4.42
C MET A 436 -34.39 -15.54 -2.99
N VAL A 437 -34.15 -14.69 -1.97
CA VAL A 437 -34.69 -14.92 -0.61
C VAL A 437 -36.21 -14.87 -0.63
N GLU A 438 -36.79 -13.89 -1.33
CA GLU A 438 -38.25 -13.75 -1.46
C GLU A 438 -38.86 -14.89 -2.28
N ASP A 439 -38.30 -15.20 -3.45
CA ASP A 439 -38.77 -16.29 -4.34
C ASP A 439 -38.77 -17.67 -3.67
N SER A 440 -37.78 -17.94 -2.81
CA SER A 440 -37.60 -19.25 -2.16
C SER A 440 -38.16 -19.33 -0.74
N ASN A 441 -38.57 -18.20 -0.16
CA ASN A 441 -38.90 -18.06 1.26
C ASN A 441 -37.75 -18.57 2.17
N ALA A 442 -36.49 -18.27 1.81
CA ALA A 442 -35.32 -18.63 2.59
C ALA A 442 -35.30 -17.88 3.95
N PRO A 443 -34.83 -18.48 5.05
CA PRO A 443 -34.91 -17.88 6.38
C PRO A 443 -34.00 -16.65 6.57
N PHE A 444 -32.94 -16.53 5.75
CA PHE A 444 -32.00 -15.41 5.65
C PHE A 444 -31.15 -15.61 4.38
N LEU A 445 -30.54 -14.53 3.86
CA LEU A 445 -29.82 -14.54 2.57
C LEU A 445 -28.72 -15.62 2.51
N SER A 446 -27.91 -15.73 3.56
CA SER A 446 -26.79 -16.66 3.64
C SER A 446 -27.21 -18.13 3.45
N ALA A 447 -28.46 -18.47 3.81
CA ALA A 447 -29.04 -19.81 3.69
C ALA A 447 -29.23 -20.30 2.25
N LEU A 448 -29.27 -19.39 1.27
CA LEU A 448 -29.41 -19.72 -0.16
C LEU A 448 -28.34 -20.68 -0.70
N THR A 449 -27.26 -20.90 0.05
CA THR A 449 -26.15 -21.79 -0.31
C THR A 449 -26.05 -23.00 0.64
N GLU A 450 -27.17 -23.50 1.18
CA GLU A 450 -27.17 -24.62 2.12
C GLU A 450 -26.51 -25.89 1.59
N ASP A 451 -26.67 -26.21 0.31
CA ASP A 451 -26.00 -27.33 -0.38
C ASP A 451 -24.76 -26.93 -1.18
N LEU A 452 -24.38 -25.63 -1.22
CA LEU A 452 -23.32 -25.10 -2.09
C LEU A 452 -22.14 -24.56 -1.27
N HIS A 453 -20.94 -25.07 -1.52
CA HIS A 453 -19.75 -24.84 -0.69
C HIS A 453 -18.51 -24.59 -1.53
N VAL A 454 -17.66 -23.64 -1.11
CA VAL A 454 -16.41 -23.28 -1.78
C VAL A 454 -15.24 -23.31 -0.80
N LEU A 455 -14.21 -24.10 -1.12
CA LEU A 455 -12.86 -23.93 -0.60
C LEU A 455 -12.12 -22.93 -1.52
N PRO A 456 -11.68 -21.75 -1.03
CA PRO A 456 -11.24 -20.63 -1.86
C PRO A 456 -9.78 -20.72 -2.31
N ASP A 457 -9.06 -21.80 -2.02
CA ASP A 457 -7.61 -21.95 -2.26
C ASP A 457 -7.23 -22.14 -3.76
N PHE A 458 -7.90 -21.44 -4.67
CA PHE A 458 -7.66 -21.49 -6.12
C PHE A 458 -6.20 -21.12 -6.50
N HIS A 459 -5.54 -20.32 -5.66
CA HIS A 459 -4.13 -19.93 -5.79
C HIS A 459 -3.32 -20.34 -4.54
N GLY A 460 -3.56 -21.55 -4.03
CA GLY A 460 -2.96 -22.04 -2.79
C GLY A 460 -3.55 -21.37 -1.54
N ASN A 461 -3.06 -21.81 -0.37
CA ASN A 461 -3.38 -21.20 0.92
C ASN A 461 -2.14 -20.53 1.51
N ARG A 462 -2.10 -19.19 1.54
CA ARG A 462 -1.04 -18.45 2.25
C ARG A 462 -1.16 -18.62 3.77
N SER A 463 -2.34 -18.34 4.34
CA SER A 463 -2.56 -18.44 5.78
C SER A 463 -3.93 -19.06 6.14
N PRO A 464 -4.01 -19.80 7.26
CA PRO A 464 -2.92 -20.17 8.17
C PRO A 464 -2.23 -21.50 7.83
N ILE A 465 -2.57 -22.16 6.71
CA ILE A 465 -2.03 -23.49 6.38
C ILE A 465 -0.63 -23.42 5.76
N ALA A 466 -0.32 -22.36 4.99
CA ALA A 466 0.89 -22.26 4.17
C ALA A 466 1.09 -23.45 3.21
N ASP A 467 0.02 -23.91 2.56
CA ASP A 467 0.06 -24.87 1.44
C ASP A 467 -0.11 -24.14 0.10
N PRO A 468 0.97 -23.71 -0.57
CA PRO A 468 0.88 -23.12 -1.92
C PRO A 468 0.39 -24.13 -2.97
N THR A 469 0.46 -25.43 -2.68
CA THR A 469 -0.07 -26.47 -3.56
C THR A 469 -1.58 -26.61 -3.43
N SER A 470 -2.25 -26.05 -2.40
CA SER A 470 -3.71 -26.09 -2.21
C SER A 470 -4.47 -25.65 -3.47
N LYS A 471 -5.66 -26.23 -3.69
CA LYS A 471 -6.53 -25.98 -4.84
C LYS A 471 -7.96 -25.75 -4.37
N GLY A 472 -8.70 -24.97 -5.16
CA GLY A 472 -10.11 -24.71 -4.90
C GLY A 472 -10.97 -25.95 -5.09
N ILE A 473 -12.05 -26.04 -4.30
CA ILE A 473 -13.12 -27.02 -4.47
C ILE A 473 -14.45 -26.29 -4.50
N ILE A 474 -15.32 -26.63 -5.45
CA ILE A 474 -16.73 -26.27 -5.43
C ILE A 474 -17.53 -27.55 -5.24
N CYS A 475 -18.26 -27.68 -4.13
CA CYS A 475 -19.16 -28.79 -3.84
C CYS A 475 -20.62 -28.30 -3.92
N GLY A 476 -21.53 -29.10 -4.47
CA GLY A 476 -22.93 -28.70 -4.70
C GLY A 476 -23.28 -28.23 -6.11
N LEU A 477 -22.46 -28.53 -7.12
CA LEU A 477 -22.73 -28.18 -8.51
C LEU A 477 -23.95 -28.93 -9.08
N THR A 478 -24.77 -28.22 -9.86
CA THR A 478 -25.92 -28.76 -10.60
C THR A 478 -25.72 -28.56 -12.11
N LEU A 479 -26.74 -28.87 -12.92
CA LEU A 479 -26.77 -28.55 -14.35
C LEU A 479 -27.39 -27.17 -14.66
N ASP A 480 -27.75 -26.36 -13.66
CA ASP A 480 -28.14 -24.97 -13.91
C ASP A 480 -26.91 -24.13 -14.29
N ALA A 481 -27.12 -23.19 -15.21
CA ALA A 481 -26.14 -22.22 -15.68
C ALA A 481 -26.76 -20.80 -15.78
N SER A 482 -27.87 -20.58 -15.07
CA SER A 482 -28.60 -19.31 -15.03
C SER A 482 -27.85 -18.19 -14.28
N GLU A 483 -28.36 -16.97 -14.39
CA GLU A 483 -27.95 -15.85 -13.53
C GLU A 483 -28.17 -16.14 -12.04
N LYS A 484 -29.18 -16.95 -11.69
CA LYS A 484 -29.44 -17.35 -10.30
C LYS A 484 -28.34 -18.28 -9.79
N GLN A 485 -27.94 -19.28 -10.58
CA GLN A 485 -26.81 -20.14 -10.22
C GLN A 485 -25.49 -19.36 -10.12
N LEU A 486 -25.26 -18.36 -10.97
CA LEU A 486 -24.11 -17.47 -10.84
C LEU A 486 -24.12 -16.69 -9.53
N ALA A 487 -25.28 -16.12 -9.16
CA ALA A 487 -25.44 -15.41 -7.90
C ALA A 487 -25.19 -16.32 -6.68
N LEU A 488 -25.68 -17.57 -6.70
CA LEU A 488 -25.40 -18.57 -5.66
C LEU A 488 -23.91 -18.93 -5.58
N LEU A 489 -23.23 -19.14 -6.71
CA LEU A 489 -21.82 -19.49 -6.73
C LEU A 489 -20.94 -18.32 -6.25
N TYR A 490 -21.29 -17.09 -6.61
CA TYR A 490 -20.70 -15.86 -6.09
C TYR A 490 -20.89 -15.75 -4.56
N LEU A 491 -22.11 -15.95 -4.03
CA LEU A 491 -22.37 -15.97 -2.59
C LEU A 491 -21.56 -17.05 -1.87
N ALA A 492 -21.54 -18.28 -2.38
CA ALA A 492 -20.78 -19.38 -1.80
C ALA A 492 -19.26 -19.09 -1.81
N THR A 493 -18.78 -18.33 -2.80
CA THR A 493 -17.38 -17.86 -2.89
C THR A 493 -17.07 -16.75 -1.88
N VAL A 494 -17.96 -15.76 -1.71
CA VAL A 494 -17.87 -14.74 -0.65
C VAL A 494 -17.81 -15.42 0.73
N GLN A 495 -18.68 -16.39 0.97
CA GLN A 495 -18.65 -17.19 2.20
C GLN A 495 -17.35 -18.00 2.34
N GLY A 496 -16.87 -18.64 1.27
CA GLY A 496 -15.59 -19.37 1.26
C GLY A 496 -14.41 -18.48 1.70
N ILE A 497 -14.32 -17.26 1.16
CA ILE A 497 -13.33 -16.25 1.55
C ILE A 497 -13.49 -15.88 3.04
N ALA A 498 -14.73 -15.66 3.50
CA ALA A 498 -15.02 -15.33 4.89
C ALA A 498 -14.70 -16.47 5.88
N TYR A 499 -14.93 -17.74 5.53
CA TYR A 499 -14.50 -18.89 6.33
C TYR A 499 -12.96 -18.97 6.40
N GLY A 500 -12.24 -18.57 5.34
CA GLY A 500 -10.80 -18.40 5.37
C GLY A 500 -10.35 -17.27 6.32
N THR A 501 -11.01 -16.12 6.29
CA THR A 501 -10.77 -15.03 7.26
C THR A 501 -11.04 -15.49 8.70
N ARG A 502 -12.14 -16.20 8.95
CA ARG A 502 -12.45 -16.79 10.25
C ARG A 502 -11.35 -17.73 10.73
N HIS A 503 -10.85 -18.59 9.84
CA HIS A 503 -9.75 -19.50 10.16
C HIS A 503 -8.47 -18.75 10.55
N ILE A 504 -8.11 -17.67 9.84
CA ILE A 504 -6.97 -16.80 10.20
C ILE A 504 -7.19 -16.17 11.59
N VAL A 505 -8.39 -15.63 11.88
CA VAL A 505 -8.71 -15.00 13.17
C VAL A 505 -8.70 -16.01 14.33
N GLU A 506 -9.34 -17.18 14.17
CA GLU A 506 -9.32 -18.26 15.18
C GLU A 506 -7.88 -18.76 15.43
N HIS A 507 -7.09 -18.95 14.37
CA HIS A 507 -5.70 -19.40 14.47
C HIS A 507 -4.83 -18.38 15.21
N CYS A 508 -4.88 -17.11 14.82
CA CYS A 508 -4.14 -16.04 15.50
C CYS A 508 -4.54 -15.92 16.98
N ASN A 509 -5.83 -15.99 17.29
CA ASN A 509 -6.31 -15.94 18.67
C ASN A 509 -5.85 -17.16 19.50
N SER A 510 -5.81 -18.36 18.90
CA SER A 510 -5.29 -19.55 19.58
C SER A 510 -3.79 -19.50 19.92
N HIS A 511 -3.03 -18.61 19.26
CA HIS A 511 -1.59 -18.40 19.49
C HIS A 511 -1.27 -17.18 20.38
N GLY A 512 -2.28 -16.41 20.84
CA GLY A 512 -2.10 -15.35 21.84
C GLY A 512 -2.74 -13.99 21.51
N HIS A 513 -3.18 -13.78 20.26
CA HIS A 513 -3.98 -12.59 19.93
C HIS A 513 -5.36 -12.64 20.61
N LYS A 514 -6.02 -11.47 20.68
CA LYS A 514 -7.35 -11.31 21.29
C LYS A 514 -8.27 -10.51 20.36
N ILE A 515 -8.19 -10.79 19.06
CA ILE A 515 -8.95 -10.13 18.00
C ILE A 515 -10.44 -10.34 18.26
N ASN A 516 -11.15 -9.24 18.46
CA ASN A 516 -12.60 -9.19 18.64
C ASN A 516 -13.29 -8.11 17.79
N THR A 517 -12.52 -7.24 17.13
CA THR A 517 -13.00 -6.25 16.17
C THR A 517 -12.18 -6.32 14.89
N LEU A 518 -12.85 -6.25 13.74
CA LEU A 518 -12.20 -6.14 12.43
C LEU A 518 -12.35 -4.72 11.90
N LEU A 519 -11.40 -4.25 11.10
CA LEU A 519 -11.50 -2.99 10.35
C LEU A 519 -11.20 -3.27 8.88
N ALA A 520 -12.13 -2.96 7.99
CA ALA A 520 -12.02 -3.33 6.57
C ALA A 520 -11.86 -2.12 5.66
N CYS A 521 -10.92 -2.20 4.72
CA CYS A 521 -10.68 -1.16 3.71
C CYS A 521 -10.36 -1.77 2.33
N GLY A 522 -10.19 -0.90 1.33
CA GLY A 522 -9.95 -1.31 -0.06
C GLY A 522 -11.23 -1.58 -0.86
N GLY A 523 -11.11 -2.34 -1.94
CA GLY A 523 -12.17 -2.52 -2.94
C GLY A 523 -13.37 -3.31 -2.42
N LEU A 524 -13.14 -4.50 -1.85
CA LEU A 524 -14.23 -5.40 -1.42
C LEU A 524 -14.99 -4.86 -0.20
N ALA A 525 -14.36 -3.99 0.61
CA ALA A 525 -15.01 -3.32 1.73
C ALA A 525 -16.16 -2.37 1.29
N LYS A 526 -16.23 -2.02 0.00
CA LYS A 526 -17.33 -1.24 -0.59
C LYS A 526 -18.57 -2.10 -0.94
N ASN A 527 -18.46 -3.44 -0.87
CA ASN A 527 -19.54 -4.37 -1.17
C ASN A 527 -20.29 -4.79 0.12
N PRO A 528 -21.56 -4.40 0.33
CA PRO A 528 -22.26 -4.62 1.59
C PRO A 528 -22.48 -6.10 1.91
N LEU A 529 -22.72 -6.95 0.90
CA LEU A 529 -22.86 -8.39 1.09
C LEU A 529 -21.56 -9.00 1.60
N TYR A 530 -20.42 -8.62 0.99
CA TYR A 530 -19.11 -9.11 1.40
C TYR A 530 -18.84 -8.80 2.88
N VAL A 531 -19.11 -7.56 3.31
CA VAL A 531 -18.84 -7.14 4.70
C VAL A 531 -19.82 -7.78 5.69
N GLN A 532 -21.11 -7.92 5.37
CA GLN A 532 -22.07 -8.55 6.28
C GLN A 532 -21.80 -10.06 6.45
N GLU A 533 -21.53 -10.80 5.36
CA GLU A 533 -21.20 -12.23 5.46
C GLU A 533 -19.89 -12.44 6.25
N HIS A 534 -18.89 -11.54 6.13
CA HIS A 534 -17.69 -11.59 6.97
C HIS A 534 -18.00 -11.34 8.46
N ALA A 535 -18.87 -10.37 8.78
CA ALA A 535 -19.28 -10.11 10.16
C ALA A 535 -20.00 -11.33 10.76
N ASP A 536 -20.95 -11.92 10.01
CA ASP A 536 -21.77 -13.04 10.45
C ASP A 536 -20.98 -14.35 10.58
N ILE A 537 -20.00 -14.59 9.69
CA ILE A 537 -19.16 -15.79 9.69
C ILE A 537 -18.09 -15.75 10.78
N VAL A 538 -17.37 -14.62 10.92
CA VAL A 538 -16.30 -14.46 11.92
C VAL A 538 -16.88 -14.18 13.32
N GLY A 539 -18.08 -13.59 13.41
CA GLY A 539 -18.73 -13.24 14.67
C GLY A 539 -18.18 -11.98 15.35
N CYS A 540 -17.45 -11.14 14.61
CA CYS A 540 -16.88 -9.88 15.09
C CYS A 540 -17.53 -8.68 14.37
N PRO A 541 -17.74 -7.52 15.04
CA PRO A 541 -18.05 -6.28 14.34
C PRO A 541 -16.94 -5.91 13.34
N ILE A 542 -17.34 -5.37 12.20
CA ILE A 542 -16.45 -4.82 11.18
C ILE A 542 -16.67 -3.32 11.08
N ILE A 543 -15.61 -2.54 11.31
CA ILE A 543 -15.65 -1.09 11.16
C ILE A 543 -15.14 -0.71 9.77
N LEU A 544 -15.92 0.10 9.06
CA LEU A 544 -15.53 0.75 7.81
C LEU A 544 -15.07 2.18 8.13
N PRO A 545 -13.92 2.63 7.60
CA PRO A 545 -13.40 3.97 7.85
C PRO A 545 -14.27 5.05 7.19
N ARG A 546 -14.16 6.29 7.66
CA ARG A 546 -14.76 7.48 7.04
C ARG A 546 -14.19 7.74 5.65
N GLU A 547 -12.87 7.57 5.50
CA GLU A 547 -12.18 7.72 4.22
C GLU A 547 -11.99 6.36 3.52
N ASN A 548 -12.62 6.21 2.36
CA ASN A 548 -12.52 5.01 1.52
C ASN A 548 -11.12 4.77 0.94
N GLU A 549 -10.31 5.82 0.79
CA GLU A 549 -8.98 5.79 0.17
C GLU A 549 -7.89 5.62 1.23
N SER A 550 -8.03 4.57 2.04
CA SER A 550 -7.30 4.43 3.32
C SER A 550 -5.79 4.24 3.16
N VAL A 551 -5.30 3.72 2.03
CA VAL A 551 -3.86 3.65 1.72
C VAL A 551 -3.28 5.05 1.51
N LEU A 552 -4.00 5.93 0.81
CA LEU A 552 -3.63 7.33 0.63
C LEU A 552 -3.67 8.09 1.98
N LEU A 553 -4.66 7.82 2.83
CA LEU A 553 -4.70 8.40 4.19
C LEU A 553 -3.52 7.93 5.04
N GLY A 554 -3.18 6.64 4.99
CA GLY A 554 -2.01 6.07 5.66
C GLY A 554 -0.70 6.72 5.19
N ALA A 555 -0.52 6.91 3.88
CA ALA A 555 0.62 7.63 3.34
C ALA A 555 0.64 9.10 3.77
N ALA A 556 -0.50 9.80 3.79
CA ALA A 556 -0.60 11.17 4.28
C ALA A 556 -0.25 11.31 5.77
N ILE A 557 -0.61 10.31 6.59
CA ILE A 557 -0.23 10.22 8.02
C ILE A 557 1.31 10.18 8.20
N LEU A 558 2.04 9.46 7.34
CA LEU A 558 3.52 9.47 7.35
C LEU A 558 4.06 10.90 7.08
N GLY A 559 3.46 11.61 6.12
CA GLY A 559 3.80 13.00 5.82
C GLY A 559 3.51 13.95 6.98
N ALA A 560 2.43 13.72 7.73
CA ALA A 560 2.07 14.52 8.89
C ALA A 560 3.04 14.34 10.09
N VAL A 561 3.57 13.13 10.28
CA VAL A 561 4.65 12.86 11.25
C VAL A 561 5.95 13.49 10.79
N ALA A 562 6.31 13.35 9.51
CA ALA A 562 7.50 13.96 8.93
C ALA A 562 7.51 15.51 9.04
N ALA A 563 6.33 16.12 8.90
CA ALA A 563 6.09 17.54 9.13
C ALA A 563 6.15 17.98 10.60
N LYS A 564 6.38 17.04 11.54
CA LYS A 564 6.45 17.25 13.00
C LYS A 564 5.19 17.89 13.60
N LYS A 565 4.04 17.75 12.92
CA LYS A 565 2.71 18.15 13.41
C LYS A 565 2.20 17.21 14.50
N TYR A 566 2.67 15.96 14.49
CA TYR A 566 2.41 14.95 15.52
C TYR A 566 3.74 14.40 16.05
N THR A 567 3.81 14.12 17.35
CA THR A 567 5.02 13.58 18.00
C THR A 567 5.26 12.10 17.71
N THR A 568 4.21 11.34 17.38
CA THR A 568 4.28 9.91 17.07
C THR A 568 3.26 9.55 15.98
N LEU A 569 3.51 8.45 15.26
CA LEU A 569 2.55 7.89 14.29
C LEU A 569 1.20 7.56 14.95
N HIS A 570 1.24 7.05 16.18
CA HIS A 570 0.07 6.72 17.00
C HIS A 570 -0.82 7.97 17.26
N ASN A 571 -0.21 9.11 17.57
CA ASN A 571 -0.95 10.38 17.75
C ASN A 571 -1.51 10.92 16.42
N ALA A 572 -0.82 10.72 15.31
CA ALA A 572 -1.31 11.09 13.98
C ALA A 572 -2.52 10.22 13.57
N MET A 573 -2.42 8.88 13.72
CA MET A 573 -3.52 7.94 13.46
C MET A 573 -4.75 8.27 14.29
N LYS A 574 -4.62 8.47 15.61
CA LYS A 574 -5.74 8.87 16.49
C LYS A 574 -6.43 10.20 16.12
N THR A 575 -5.78 11.05 15.31
CA THR A 575 -6.34 12.36 14.91
C THR A 575 -6.92 12.34 13.48
N LEU A 576 -6.31 11.57 12.59
CA LEU A 576 -6.61 11.57 11.15
C LEU A 576 -7.51 10.39 10.74
N ASN A 577 -7.48 9.27 11.48
CA ASN A 577 -8.39 8.15 11.30
C ASN A 577 -9.77 8.47 11.89
N ALA A 578 -10.83 7.89 11.33
CA ALA A 578 -12.19 8.02 11.86
C ALA A 578 -13.07 6.84 11.40
N ALA A 579 -13.92 6.34 12.30
CA ALA A 579 -14.99 5.40 11.93
C ALA A 579 -16.02 6.08 11.02
N GLY A 580 -16.46 5.37 9.97
CA GLY A 580 -17.57 5.76 9.10
C GLY A 580 -18.84 4.98 9.42
N GLN A 581 -18.76 3.66 9.39
CA GLN A 581 -19.89 2.75 9.66
C GLN A 581 -19.41 1.53 10.47
N VAL A 582 -20.25 1.01 11.35
CA VAL A 582 -20.03 -0.28 12.03
C VAL A 582 -21.05 -1.29 11.52
N ILE A 583 -20.56 -2.41 10.98
CA ILE A 583 -21.36 -3.57 10.62
C ILE A 583 -21.26 -4.57 11.78
N HIS A 584 -22.40 -4.98 12.33
CA HIS A 584 -22.45 -5.97 13.42
C HIS A 584 -22.86 -7.34 12.87
N PRO A 585 -22.39 -8.44 13.48
CA PRO A 585 -22.92 -9.77 13.20
C PRO A 585 -24.42 -9.85 13.46
N SER A 586 -25.12 -10.66 12.67
CA SER A 586 -26.56 -10.89 12.80
C SER A 586 -26.95 -11.37 14.20
N LYS A 587 -28.07 -10.84 14.70
CA LYS A 587 -28.62 -11.14 16.03
C LYS A 587 -29.53 -12.38 16.02
N ASP A 588 -29.84 -12.99 14.88
CA ASP A 588 -30.54 -14.27 14.83
C ASP A 588 -29.53 -15.42 15.08
N PRO A 589 -29.65 -16.19 16.19
CA PRO A 589 -28.75 -17.31 16.47
C PRO A 589 -28.78 -18.41 15.41
N LYS A 590 -29.79 -18.47 14.53
CA LYS A 590 -29.81 -19.37 13.36
C LYS A 590 -28.68 -19.06 12.39
N VAL A 591 -28.38 -17.78 12.14
CA VAL A 591 -27.35 -17.34 11.18
C VAL A 591 -25.98 -17.80 11.65
N LYS A 592 -25.63 -17.51 12.92
CA LYS A 592 -24.38 -18.01 13.51
C LYS A 592 -24.30 -19.54 13.49
N LYS A 593 -25.39 -20.24 13.87
CA LYS A 593 -25.44 -21.71 13.86
C LYS A 593 -25.23 -22.30 12.45
N TYR A 594 -25.77 -21.66 11.43
CA TYR A 594 -25.60 -22.05 10.03
C TYR A 594 -24.15 -21.87 9.57
N HIS A 595 -23.54 -20.72 9.85
CA HIS A 595 -22.13 -20.48 9.51
C HIS A 595 -21.16 -21.35 10.32
N ASP A 596 -21.46 -21.66 11.59
CA ASP A 596 -20.68 -22.65 12.36
C ASP A 596 -20.75 -24.05 11.70
N ALA A 597 -21.91 -24.45 11.17
CA ALA A 597 -22.06 -25.71 10.44
C ALA A 597 -21.31 -25.70 9.09
N LYS A 598 -21.45 -24.64 8.28
CA LYS A 598 -20.71 -24.51 7.01
C LYS A 598 -19.21 -24.36 7.21
N TYR A 599 -18.75 -23.77 8.31
CA TYR A 599 -17.33 -23.73 8.66
C TYR A 599 -16.76 -25.12 8.91
N ILE A 600 -17.50 -26.02 9.58
CA ILE A 600 -17.10 -27.44 9.72
C ILE A 600 -16.95 -28.11 8.33
N VAL A 601 -17.83 -27.81 7.37
CA VAL A 601 -17.71 -28.34 6.01
C VAL A 601 -16.51 -27.75 5.27
N PHE A 602 -16.29 -26.43 5.36
CA PHE A 602 -15.12 -25.74 4.81
C PHE A 602 -13.80 -26.37 5.29
N ARG A 603 -13.68 -26.73 6.58
CA ARG A 603 -12.50 -27.44 7.11
C ARG A 603 -12.34 -28.82 6.50
N LYS A 604 -13.43 -29.59 6.38
CA LYS A 604 -13.42 -30.93 5.77
C LYS A 604 -13.04 -30.95 4.30
N LEU A 605 -13.44 -29.95 3.50
CA LEU A 605 -13.04 -29.87 2.08
C LEU A 605 -11.51 -29.85 1.92
N TYR A 606 -10.77 -29.21 2.84
CA TYR A 606 -9.31 -29.25 2.84
C TYR A 606 -8.75 -30.62 3.28
N GLU A 607 -9.35 -31.28 4.27
CA GLU A 607 -8.98 -32.63 4.71
C GLU A 607 -9.21 -33.68 3.60
N GLU A 608 -10.35 -33.59 2.90
CA GLU A 608 -10.69 -34.41 1.74
C GLU A 608 -9.71 -34.20 0.59
N GLN A 609 -9.31 -32.95 0.30
CA GLN A 609 -8.24 -32.65 -0.66
C GLN A 609 -6.94 -33.38 -0.32
N LEU A 610 -6.49 -33.34 0.93
CA LEU A 610 -5.26 -34.04 1.35
C LEU A 610 -5.40 -35.57 1.22
N SER A 611 -6.57 -36.12 1.54
CA SER A 611 -6.88 -37.53 1.32
C SER A 611 -6.77 -37.92 -0.17
N HIS A 612 -7.40 -37.16 -1.06
CA HIS A 612 -7.35 -37.40 -2.51
C HIS A 612 -5.92 -37.36 -3.06
N ARG A 613 -5.10 -36.39 -2.62
CA ARG A 613 -3.67 -36.31 -2.96
C ARG A 613 -2.90 -37.54 -2.51
N SER A 614 -3.10 -37.97 -1.26
CA SER A 614 -2.43 -39.16 -0.70
C SER A 614 -2.80 -40.44 -1.44
N ILE A 615 -4.07 -40.60 -1.83
CA ILE A 615 -4.55 -41.75 -2.62
C ILE A 615 -3.86 -41.76 -4.00
N MET A 616 -3.87 -40.64 -4.73
CA MET A 616 -3.24 -40.58 -6.05
C MET A 616 -1.71 -40.73 -5.99
N ALA A 617 -1.05 -40.13 -5.00
CA ALA A 617 0.39 -40.29 -4.78
C ALA A 617 0.79 -41.70 -4.30
N THR A 618 -0.18 -42.52 -3.87
CA THR A 618 0.02 -43.95 -3.57
C THR A 618 -0.21 -44.81 -4.81
N ALA A 619 -1.19 -44.46 -5.65
CA ALA A 619 -1.47 -45.15 -6.92
C ALA A 619 -0.44 -44.90 -8.04
N LEU A 620 0.48 -43.95 -7.85
CA LEU A 620 1.57 -43.60 -8.77
C LEU A 620 2.95 -44.09 -8.30
N LYS A 621 3.01 -44.98 -7.30
CA LYS A 621 4.22 -45.62 -6.77
C LYS A 621 4.25 -47.12 -7.08
#